data_AF-A0A957WMX4-F1
#
_entry.id   AF-A0A957WMX4-F1
#
_cell.length_a   1.000
_cell.length_b   1.000
_cell.length_c   1.000
_cell.angle_alpha   90.00
_cell.angle_beta   90.00
_cell.angle_gamma   90.00
#
_symmetry.space_group_name_H-M   'P 1'
#
loop_
_entity.id
_entity.type
_entity.pdbx_description
1 polymer ?
#
loop_
_entity_poly.entity_id
_entity_poly.type
_entity_poly.pdbx_seq_one_letter_code
_entity_poly.pdbx_strand_id
1 'polypeptide(L)' 'MFRIFKVTDDGDGDFFENEFHTRKSARQFCKKLFDRAAGQLNLIIVHPDGTEEKFVGYA' A
#
# COMPACT_ATOMS: atom_id res chain seq x y z
N MET A 1 13.44 0.10 -5.03
CA MET A 1 12.14 -0.05 -5.72
C MET A 1 11.02 0.28 -4.74
N PHE A 2 9.82 0.62 -5.20
CA PHE A 2 8.69 0.90 -4.31
C PHE A 2 8.02 -0.41 -3.91
N ARG A 3 7.77 -0.59 -2.61
CA ARG A 3 7.11 -1.78 -2.04
C ARG A 3 5.84 -1.36 -1.34
N ILE A 4 4.82 -2.23 -1.32
CA ILE A 4 3.54 -1.92 -0.69
C ILE A 4 3.25 -2.97 0.38
N PHE A 5 2.84 -2.49 1.55
CA PHE A 5 2.53 -3.27 2.73
C PHE A 5 1.06 -3.07 3.05
N LYS A 6 0.34 -4.16 3.28
CA LYS A 6 -0.98 -4.09 3.90
C LYS A 6 -0.78 -4.08 5.40
N VAL A 7 -1.37 -3.13 6.10
CA VAL A 7 -1.40 -3.11 7.57
C VAL A 7 -2.83 -3.45 7.98
N THR A 8 -3.00 -4.53 8.73
CA THR A 8 -4.28 -4.79 9.40
C THR A 8 -4.29 -4.13 10.77
N ASP A 9 -5.47 -3.95 11.36
CA ASP A 9 -5.64 -3.29 12.67
C ASP A 9 -4.87 -4.00 13.79
N ASP A 10 -4.56 -5.29 13.61
CA ASP A 10 -3.79 -6.12 14.53
C ASP A 10 -2.26 -5.87 14.43
N GLY A 11 -1.81 -5.01 13.52
CA GLY A 11 -0.38 -4.77 13.24
C GLY A 11 0.28 -5.86 12.40
N ASP A 12 -0.39 -7.02 12.23
CA ASP A 12 0.00 -8.05 11.28
C ASP A 12 -0.33 -7.62 9.85
N GLY A 13 0.64 -7.77 8.95
CA GLY A 13 0.55 -7.20 7.62
C GLY A 13 1.32 -7.99 6.60
N ASP A 14 0.65 -8.41 5.53
CA ASP A 14 1.28 -9.08 4.40
C ASP A 14 1.92 -8.08 3.43
N PHE A 15 3.06 -8.49 2.89
CA PHE A 15 3.70 -7.81 1.77
C PHE A 15 2.94 -8.14 0.50
N PHE A 16 2.67 -7.12 -0.31
CA PHE A 16 2.40 -7.40 -1.72
C PHE A 16 3.74 -7.70 -2.40
N GLU A 17 3.85 -8.87 -3.03
CA GLU A 17 5.06 -9.31 -3.76
C GLU A 17 5.38 -8.45 -5.00
N ASN A 18 4.54 -7.45 -5.29
CA ASN A 18 4.75 -6.56 -6.42
C ASN A 18 5.76 -5.46 -6.10
N GLU A 19 6.85 -5.45 -6.87
CA GLU A 19 7.80 -4.34 -6.91
C GLU A 19 7.35 -3.31 -7.95
N PHE A 20 7.28 -2.04 -7.55
CA PHE A 20 6.92 -0.94 -8.44
C PHE A 20 8.15 -0.08 -8.73
N HIS A 21 8.36 0.24 -10.01
CA HIS A 21 9.47 1.13 -10.42
C HIS A 21 9.15 2.63 -10.26
N THR A 22 7.88 2.99 -10.07
CA THR A 22 7.46 4.40 -9.92
C THR A 22 6.48 4.59 -8.77
N ARG A 23 6.51 5.78 -8.14
CA ARG A 23 5.52 6.18 -7.13
C ARG A 23 4.10 6.18 -7.69
N LYS A 24 3.93 6.56 -8.96
CA LYS A 24 2.61 6.63 -9.63
C LYS A 24 1.98 5.24 -9.75
N SER A 25 2.75 4.24 -10.17
CA SER A 25 2.25 2.86 -10.30
C SER A 25 1.92 2.27 -8.92
N ALA A 26 2.75 2.52 -7.90
CA ALA A 26 2.47 2.08 -6.54
C ALA A 26 1.15 2.66 -6.00
N ARG A 27 0.94 3.98 -6.16
CA ARG A 27 -0.31 4.65 -5.77
C ARG A 27 -1.54 4.16 -6.53
N GLN A 28 -1.41 3.90 -7.84
CA GLN A 28 -2.52 3.35 -8.61
C GLN A 28 -2.91 1.95 -8.15
N PHE A 29 -1.94 1.12 -7.75
CA PHE A 29 -2.22 -0.17 -7.16
C PHE A 29 -2.94 -0.05 -5.82
N CYS A 30 -2.47 0.82 -4.92
CA CYS A 30 -3.18 1.13 -3.67
C CYS A 30 -4.63 1.53 -3.95
N LYS A 31 -4.87 2.46 -4.89
CA LYS A 31 -6.22 2.90 -5.25
C LYS A 31 -7.11 1.74 -5.74
N LYS A 32 -6.60 0.87 -6.60
CA LYS A 32 -7.35 -0.32 -7.07
C LYS A 32 -7.67 -1.31 -5.94
N LEU A 33 -6.81 -1.40 -4.93
CA LEU A 33 -7.08 -2.22 -3.74
C LEU A 33 -8.21 -1.60 -2.91
N PHE A 34 -8.22 -0.28 -2.73
CA PHE A 34 -9.34 0.42 -2.08
C PHE A 34 -10.65 0.18 -2.81
N ASP A 35 -10.69 0.38 -4.13
CA ASP A 35 -11.90 0.19 -4.93
C ASP A 35 -12.46 -1.25 -4.83
N ARG A 36 -11.65 -2.23 -4.39
CA ARG A 36 -12.05 -3.64 -4.21
C ARG A 36 -12.26 -4.04 -2.75
N ALA A 37 -11.81 -3.23 -1.80
CA ALA A 37 -11.92 -3.54 -0.39
C ALA A 37 -13.33 -3.19 0.11
N ALA A 38 -13.94 -4.08 0.88
CA ALA A 38 -15.14 -3.76 1.64
C ALA A 38 -14.69 -3.30 3.04
N GLY A 39 -14.38 -2.01 3.20
CA GLY A 39 -14.00 -1.40 4.48
C GLY A 39 -12.70 -0.59 4.46
N GLN A 40 -12.21 -0.26 5.65
CA GLN A 40 -10.97 0.50 5.82
C GLN A 40 -9.75 -0.36 5.49
N LEU A 41 -8.90 0.13 4.58
CA LEU A 41 -7.62 -0.49 4.27
C LEU A 41 -6.49 0.48 4.70
N ASN A 42 -5.53 0.00 5.47
CA ASN A 42 -4.32 0.75 5.78
C ASN A 42 -3.19 0.19 4.91
N LEU A 43 -2.63 0.99 4.01
CA LEU A 43 -1.50 0.60 3.16
C LEU A 43 -0.29 1.46 3.49
N ILE A 44 0.91 0.89 3.42
CA ILE A 44 2.17 1.64 3.50
C ILE A 44 2.94 1.43 2.21
N ILE A 45 3.31 2.51 1.54
CA ILE A 45 4.22 2.49 0.39
C ILE A 45 5.61 2.80 0.91
N VAL A 46 6.52 1.84 0.83
CA VAL A 46 7.94 2.03 1.15
C VAL A 46 8.67 2.45 -0.11
N HIS A 47 9.29 3.61 -0.05
CA HIS A 47 10.06 4.20 -1.12
C HIS A 47 11.46 3.57 -1.20
N PRO A 48 12.15 3.71 -2.35
CA PRO A 48 13.53 3.22 -2.50
C PRO A 48 14.54 3.84 -1.52
N ASP A 49 14.25 5.03 -1.02
CA ASP A 49 15.07 5.77 -0.06
C ASP A 49 14.79 5.40 1.40
N GLY A 50 13.87 4.45 1.64
CA GLY A 50 13.43 4.03 2.98
C GLY A 50 12.29 4.87 3.55
N THR A 51 11.80 5.88 2.84
CA THR A 51 10.65 6.68 3.28
C THR A 51 9.38 5.84 3.26
N GLU A 52 8.59 5.91 4.32
CA GLU A 52 7.28 5.26 4.41
C GLU A 52 6.16 6.26 4.16
N GLU A 53 5.36 6.02 3.13
CA GLU A 53 4.16 6.80 2.83
C GLU A 53 2.92 6.01 3.25
N LYS A 54 2.25 6.46 4.31
CA LYS A 54 0.96 5.91 4.74
C LYS A 54 -0.13 6.32 3.77
N PHE A 55 -0.83 5.33 3.23
CA PHE A 55 -1.95 5.50 2.34
C PHE A 55 -3.17 4.85 3.00
N VAL A 56 -3.96 5.68 3.68
CA VAL A 56 -5.19 5.28 4.36
C VAL A 56 -6.37 5.77 3.54
N GLY A 57 -7.31 4.88 3.25
CA GLY A 57 -8.52 5.19 2.51
C GLY A 57 -9.72 4.45 3.11
N TYR A 58 -10.89 5.07 2.97
CA TYR A 58 -12.17 4.44 3.23
C TYR A 58 -12.77 4.10 1.87
N ALA A 59 -12.99 2.80 1.62
CA ALA A 59 -13.77 2.33 0.49
C ALA A 59 -15.26 2.47 0.80
#